data_AF-A0A1I1N2V8-F1
#
_entry.id   AF-A0A1I1N2V8-F1
#
_cell.length_a   1.000
_cell.length_b   1.000
_cell.length_c   1.000
_cell.angle_alpha   90.00
_cell.angle_beta   90.00
_cell.angle_gamma   90.00
#
_symmetry.space_group_name_H-M   'P 1'
#
loop_
_entity.id
_entity.type
_entity.pdbx_description
1 polymer ?
#
loop_
_entity_poly.entity_id
_entity_poly.type
_entity_poly.pdbx_seq_one_letter_code
_entity_poly.pdbx_strand_id
1 'polypeptide(L)' 'MALRNIPMTMADWEIRLDGFLTLMDHEVLKDKGRISAEEAKLHAETEFEKYRIIQDRLFQSDFDKFIELEGTAKEIEGT' A
#
# COMPACT_ATOMS: atom_id res chain seq x y z
N MET A 1 23.33 -13.86 26.33
CA MET A 1 22.69 -15.19 26.23
C MET A 1 23.28 -16.03 25.10
N ALA A 2 23.51 -15.49 23.89
CA ALA A 2 24.36 -16.12 22.87
C ALA A 2 25.78 -16.46 23.39
N LEU A 3 26.36 -15.56 24.20
CA LEU A 3 27.64 -15.77 24.91
C LEU A 3 27.64 -16.89 25.95
N ARG A 4 26.47 -17.45 26.33
CA ARG A 4 26.35 -18.51 27.35
C ARG A 4 26.11 -19.91 26.75
N ASN A 5 26.21 -20.08 25.42
CA ASN A 5 26.03 -21.35 24.69
C ASN A 5 24.75 -22.12 25.05
N ILE A 6 23.66 -21.41 25.34
CA ILE A 6 22.36 -22.05 25.56
C ILE A 6 21.72 -22.23 24.17
N PRO A 7 21.58 -23.47 23.66
CA PRO A 7 20.90 -23.70 22.39
C PRO A 7 19.45 -23.26 22.53
N MET A 8 18.99 -22.50 21.56
CA MET A 8 17.69 -21.87 21.57
C MET A 8 17.06 -21.99 20.19
N THR A 9 15.76 -22.28 20.14
CA THR A 9 15.03 -22.34 18.88
C THR A 9 14.61 -20.95 18.44
N MET A 10 14.26 -20.78 17.17
CA MET A 10 13.83 -19.49 16.65
C MET A 10 12.53 -18.99 17.29
N ALA A 11 11.65 -19.90 17.72
CA ALA A 11 10.42 -19.57 18.45
C ALA A 11 10.70 -18.99 19.85
N ASP A 12 11.70 -19.51 20.54
CA ASP A 12 12.09 -18.98 21.86
C ASP A 12 12.70 -17.57 21.77
N TRP A 13 13.35 -17.24 20.64
CA TRP A 13 13.89 -15.92 20.37
C TRP A 13 12.80 -14.87 20.15
N GLU A 14 11.72 -15.24 19.46
CA GLU A 14 10.53 -14.40 19.24
C GLU A 14 9.91 -13.95 20.58
N ILE A 15 9.62 -14.91 21.45
CA ILE A 15 9.00 -14.66 22.77
C ILE A 15 9.86 -13.72 23.63
N ARG A 16 11.19 -13.90 23.60
CA ARG A 16 12.10 -13.04 24.38
C ARG A 16 12.23 -11.64 23.80
N LEU A 17 12.22 -11.50 22.48
CA LEU A 17 12.30 -10.20 21.83
C LEU A 17 11.02 -9.40 22.08
N ASP A 18 9.86 -10.03 21.98
CA ASP A 18 8.57 -9.41 22.30
C ASP A 18 8.50 -8.99 23.78
N GLY A 19 9.01 -9.84 24.69
CA GLY A 19 9.17 -9.50 26.10
C GLY A 19 10.11 -8.31 26.35
N PHE A 20 11.18 -8.18 25.57
CA PHE A 20 12.10 -7.04 25.66
C PHE A 20 11.48 -5.74 25.14
N LEU A 21 10.74 -5.82 24.02
CA LEU A 21 10.05 -4.68 23.43
C LEU A 21 8.95 -4.13 24.35
N THR A 22 8.14 -5.02 24.95
CA THR A 22 7.10 -4.65 25.93
C THR A 22 7.67 -4.01 27.19
N LEU A 23 8.81 -4.49 27.70
CA LEU A 23 9.48 -3.93 28.87
C LEU A 23 10.04 -2.52 28.64
N MET A 24 10.30 -2.19 27.37
CA MET A 24 10.77 -0.86 26.95
C MET A 24 9.60 0.10 26.62
N ASP A 25 8.34 -0.27 26.89
CA ASP A 25 7.12 0.46 26.49
C ASP A 25 6.99 0.66 24.96
N HIS A 26 7.61 -0.23 24.17
CA HIS A 26 7.43 -0.22 22.72
C HIS A 26 6.22 -1.09 22.40
N GLU A 27 5.29 -0.55 21.62
CA GLU A 27 4.14 -1.33 21.16
C GLU A 27 4.62 -2.48 20.27
N VAL A 28 4.49 -3.71 20.78
CA VAL A 28 4.68 -4.92 19.97
C VAL A 28 3.48 -5.04 19.06
N LEU A 29 3.72 -5.09 17.75
CA LEU A 29 2.67 -5.16 16.74
C LEU A 29 2.10 -6.59 16.69
N LYS A 30 1.08 -6.85 17.52
CA LYS A 30 0.50 -8.18 17.78
C LYS A 30 -0.21 -8.83 16.59
N ASP A 31 -0.61 -8.02 15.61
CA ASP A 31 -1.46 -8.46 14.50
C ASP A 31 -0.79 -8.26 13.12
N LYS A 32 0.57 -8.27 13.06
CA LYS A 32 1.28 -8.30 11.77
C LYS A 32 0.83 -9.51 10.95
N GLY A 33 0.05 -9.27 9.90
CA GLY A 33 -0.36 -10.29 8.94
C GLY A 33 -1.62 -11.07 9.29
N ARG A 34 -2.40 -10.66 10.30
CA ARG A 34 -3.68 -11.28 10.65
C ARG A 34 -4.86 -10.73 9.84
N ILE A 35 -4.61 -10.20 8.65
CA ILE A 35 -5.69 -9.87 7.71
C ILE A 35 -5.94 -11.15 6.93
N SER A 36 -7.12 -11.74 7.10
CA SER A 36 -7.53 -12.89 6.29
C SER A 36 -7.45 -12.52 4.80
N ALA A 37 -7.14 -13.46 3.92
CA ALA A 37 -7.19 -13.22 2.47
C ALA A 37 -8.55 -12.63 2.04
N GLU A 38 -9.63 -12.98 2.75
CA GLU A 38 -10.97 -12.44 2.56
C GLU A 38 -11.09 -10.96 2.96
N GLU A 39 -10.50 -10.55 4.09
CA GLU A 39 -10.49 -9.16 4.53
C GLU A 39 -9.62 -8.29 3.63
N ALA A 40 -8.47 -8.81 3.17
CA ALA A 40 -7.60 -8.12 2.23
C ALA A 40 -8.30 -7.91 0.88
N LYS A 41 -9.02 -8.94 0.41
CA LYS A 41 -9.82 -8.86 -0.82
C LYS A 41 -10.96 -7.85 -0.69
N LEU A 42 -11.71 -7.89 0.40
CA LEU A 42 -12.79 -6.94 0.66
C LEU A 42 -12.25 -5.51 0.70
N HIS A 43 -11.14 -5.28 1.40
CA HIS A 43 -10.51 -3.97 1.45
C HIS A 43 -10.09 -3.49 0.05
N ALA A 44 -9.44 -4.35 -0.74
CA ALA A 44 -9.04 -4.03 -2.12
C ALA A 44 -10.24 -3.68 -3.01
N GLU A 45 -11.33 -4.44 -2.93
CA GLU A 45 -12.57 -4.16 -3.69
C GLU A 45 -13.20 -2.82 -3.28
N THR A 46 -13.24 -2.53 -1.97
CA THR A 46 -13.80 -1.26 -1.47
C THR A 46 -12.99 -0.03 -1.89
N GLU A 47 -11.67 -0.13 -1.88
CA GLU A 47 -10.80 0.96 -2.32
C GLU A 47 -10.86 1.11 -3.85
N PHE A 48 -10.87 0.00 -4.60
CA PHE A 48 -10.98 0.03 -6.06
C PHE A 48 -12.23 0.78 -6.54
N GLU A 49 -13.39 0.56 -5.92
CA GLU A 49 -14.63 1.25 -6.29
C GLU A 49 -14.52 2.78 -6.10
N LYS A 50 -13.84 3.23 -5.03
CA LYS A 50 -13.60 4.67 -4.78
C LYS A 50 -12.70 5.27 -5.84
N TYR A 51 -11.59 4.59 -6.17
CA TYR A 51 -10.62 5.08 -7.15
C TYR A 51 -11.14 5.04 -8.58
N ARG A 52 -11.98 4.06 -8.95
CA ARG A 52 -12.60 3.95 -10.28
C ARG A 52 -13.39 5.20 -10.64
N ILE A 53 -14.24 5.69 -9.74
CA ILE A 53 -15.08 6.87 -9.97
C ILE A 53 -14.23 8.13 -10.22
N ILE A 54 -13.11 8.25 -9.50
CA ILE A 54 -12.18 9.37 -9.65
C ILE A 54 -11.42 9.26 -10.98
N GLN A 55 -10.97 8.05 -11.33
CA GLN A 55 -10.26 7.78 -12.57
C GLN A 55 -11.16 8.04 -13.78
N ASP A 56 -12.40 7.57 -13.77
CA ASP A 56 -13.36 7.78 -14.86
C ASP A 56 -13.65 9.27 -15.09
N ARG A 57 -13.71 10.07 -14.01
CA ARG A 57 -13.93 11.51 -14.12
C ARG A 57 -12.72 12.26 -14.68
N LEU A 58 -11.52 11.80 -14.37
CA LEU A 58 -10.25 12.40 -14.83
C LEU A 58 -9.73 11.76 -16.11
N PHE A 59 -10.45 10.79 -16.67
CA PHE A 59 -10.03 10.09 -17.86
C PHE A 59 -10.17 11.04 -19.06
N GLN A 60 -9.02 11.51 -19.54
CA GLN A 60 -8.90 12.18 -20.82
C GLN A 60 -8.28 11.18 -21.80
N SER A 61 -9.04 10.78 -22.82
CA SER A 61 -8.53 9.89 -23.85
C SER A 61 -7.37 10.56 -24.59
N ASP A 62 -6.35 9.80 -24.98
CA ASP A 62 -5.27 10.35 -25.81
C ASP A 62 -5.79 10.86 -27.17
N PHE A 63 -6.98 10.40 -27.59
CA PHE A 63 -7.70 10.97 -28.72
C PHE A 63 -8.24 12.38 -28.43
N ASP A 64 -8.81 12.62 -27.24
CA ASP A 64 -9.29 13.94 -26.83
C ASP A 64 -8.12 14.93 -26.75
N LYS A 65 -6.98 14.49 -26.20
CA LYS A 65 -5.73 15.27 -26.20
C LYS A 65 -5.24 15.58 -27.63
N PHE A 66 -5.33 14.61 -28.54
CA PHE A 66 -4.94 14.81 -29.94
C PHE A 66 -5.82 15.86 -30.64
N ILE A 67 -7.13 15.83 -30.40
CA ILE A 67 -8.06 16.82 -30.95
C ILE A 67 -7.84 18.22 -30.37
N GLU A 68 -7.55 18.34 -29.07
CA GLU A 68 -7.16 19.63 -28.47
C GLU A 68 -5.85 20.18 -29.06
N LEU A 69 -4.86 19.31 -29.30
CA LEU A 69 -3.59 19.71 -29.93
C LEU A 69 -3.78 20.17 -31.39
N GLU A 70 -4.61 19.48 -32.17
CA GLU A 70 -4.95 19.89 -33.54
C GLU A 70 -5.77 21.19 -33.58
N GLY A 71 -6.66 21.41 -32.61
CA GLY A 71 -7.43 22.64 -32.47
C GLY A 71 -6.55 23.84 -32.15
N THR A 72 -5.66 23.69 -31.16
CA THR A 72 -4.69 24.73 -30.77
C THR A 72 -3.67 25.03 -31.87
N ALA A 73 -3.22 24.03 -32.62
CA ALA A 73 -2.34 24.23 -33.77
C ALA A 73 -2.99 25.08 -34.89
N LYS A 74 -4.27 24.86 -35.17
CA LYS A 74 -5.03 25.64 -36.18
C LYS A 74 -5.30 27.07 -35.76
N GLU A 75 -5.47 27.35 -34.47
CA GLU A 75 -5.62 28.72 -33.96
C GLU A 75 -4.32 29.53 -34.07
N ILE A 76 -3.16 28.87 -33.94
CA ILE A 76 -1.83 29.48 -34.09
C ILE A 76 -1.49 29.74 -35.56
N GLU A 77 -1.91 28.87 -36.49
CA GLU A 77 -1.75 29.09 -37.93
C GLU A 77 -2.71 30.16 -38.52
N GLY A 78 -3.75 30.53 -37.77
CA GLY A 78 -4.75 31.52 -38.17
C GLY A 78 -4.48 32.97 -37.72
N THR A 79 -3.36 33.24 -37.05
CA THR A 79 -2.91 34.58 -36.62
C THR A 79 -1.65 34.99 -37.36
#